data_AF-A0A1A9LDT3-F1
#
_entry.id   AF-A0A1A9LDT3-F1
#
_cell.length_a   1.000
_cell.length_b   1.000
_cell.length_c   1.000
_cell.angle_alpha   90.00
_cell.angle_beta   90.00
_cell.angle_gamma   90.00
#
_symmetry.space_group_name_H-M   'P 1'
#
loop_
_entity.id
_entity.type
_entity.pdbx_description
1 polymer ?
#
loop_
_entity_poly.entity_id
_entity_poly.type
_entity_poly.pdbx_seq_one_letter_code
_entity_poly.pdbx_strand_id
1 'polypeptide(L)'
;MKFKSNLLAFLLFAGITSISFSQSNTKTDVNKDIDVVRVYEQVVQEGYGTPFIYKNLANAYYFRNEYNQALIWFEKLFEAEKNTDPEIAQRYQQTLKAIKANKNSAAVVKI
;
A
#
# COMPACT_ATOMS: atom_id res chain seq x y z
N MET A 1 55.99 10.84 40.97
CA MET A 1 54.93 11.49 40.16
C MET A 1 54.52 10.74 38.88
N LYS A 2 55.04 9.52 38.59
CA LYS A 2 54.77 8.79 37.32
C LYS A 2 53.51 7.91 37.33
N PHE A 3 52.96 7.60 38.51
CA PHE A 3 51.80 6.70 38.65
C PHE A 3 50.47 7.34 38.22
N LYS A 4 50.28 8.64 38.49
CA LYS A 4 49.07 9.39 38.08
C LYS A 4 49.02 9.62 36.56
N SER A 5 50.19 9.77 35.92
CA SER A 5 50.30 9.94 34.47
C SER A 5 49.91 8.66 33.71
N ASN A 6 50.29 7.49 34.23
CA ASN A 6 49.91 6.21 33.63
C ASN A 6 48.44 5.86 33.86
N LEU A 7 47.84 6.29 34.99
CA LEU A 7 46.41 6.13 35.26
C LEU A 7 45.56 6.96 34.28
N LEU A 8 46.01 8.16 33.94
CA LEU A 8 45.32 9.06 33.02
C LEU A 8 45.37 8.56 31.56
N ALA A 9 46.49 7.94 31.16
CA ALA A 9 46.61 7.27 29.86
C ALA A 9 45.71 6.02 29.74
N PHE A 10 45.52 5.28 30.84
CA PHE A 10 44.66 4.09 30.85
C PHE A 10 43.16 4.44 30.75
N LEU A 11 42.74 5.54 31.37
CA LEU A 11 41.36 6.06 31.28
C LEU A 11 41.00 6.55 29.86
N LEU A 12 41.97 7.13 29.13
CA LEU A 12 41.76 7.57 27.74
C LEU A 12 41.64 6.38 26.76
N PHE A 13 42.31 5.26 27.02
CA PHE A 13 42.23 4.06 26.17
C PHE A 13 40.90 3.30 26.36
N ALA A 14 40.33 3.31 27.57
CA ALA A 14 39.05 2.65 27.87
C ALA A 14 37.82 3.38 27.29
N GLY A 15 37.92 4.68 26.99
CA GLY A 15 36.80 5.47 26.45
C GLY A 15 36.52 5.25 24.96
N ILE A 16 37.48 4.72 24.20
CA ILE A 16 37.37 4.60 22.73
C ILE A 16 36.59 3.34 22.31
N THR A 17 36.45 2.34 23.18
CA THR A 17 35.80 1.06 22.85
C THR A 17 34.26 1.09 22.88
N SER A 18 33.64 2.25 23.16
CA SER A 18 32.18 2.38 23.30
C SER A 18 31.45 2.87 22.04
N ILE A 19 32.16 3.10 20.92
CA ILE A 19 31.53 3.54 19.66
C ILE A 19 31.08 2.30 18.88
N SER A 20 29.92 1.75 19.25
CA SER A 20 29.24 0.73 18.45
C SER A 20 28.48 1.40 17.31
N PHE A 21 28.99 1.32 16.09
CA PHE A 21 28.20 1.64 14.89
C PHE A 21 27.17 0.54 14.66
N SER A 22 25.89 0.83 14.88
CA SER A 22 24.80 -0.04 14.44
C SER A 22 24.69 0.06 12.92
N GLN A 23 25.09 -0.98 12.19
CA GLN A 23 24.71 -1.11 10.79
C GLN A 23 23.21 -1.41 10.76
N SER A 24 22.41 -0.40 10.40
CA SER A 24 21.04 -0.63 9.94
C SER A 24 21.14 -1.53 8.71
N ASN A 25 20.81 -2.80 8.87
CA ASN A 25 20.59 -3.69 7.74
C ASN A 25 19.38 -3.15 6.98
N THR A 26 19.59 -2.23 6.04
CA THR A 26 18.59 -1.91 5.04
C THR A 26 18.47 -3.15 4.15
N LYS A 27 17.72 -4.14 4.62
CA LYS A 27 17.17 -5.16 3.74
C LYS A 27 16.36 -4.38 2.72
N THR A 28 16.89 -4.22 1.52
CA THR A 28 16.12 -3.77 0.37
C THR A 28 15.04 -4.83 0.17
N ASP A 29 13.87 -4.54 0.73
CA ASP A 29 12.68 -5.32 0.50
C ASP A 29 12.29 -5.04 -0.95
N VAL A 30 12.76 -5.89 -1.87
CA VAL A 30 12.45 -5.80 -3.30
C VAL A 30 10.94 -5.93 -3.58
N ASN A 31 10.16 -6.39 -2.59
CA ASN A 31 8.70 -6.46 -2.66
C ASN A 31 8.00 -5.22 -2.10
N LYS A 32 8.71 -4.30 -1.44
CA LYS A 32 8.09 -3.13 -0.80
C LYS A 32 7.44 -2.16 -1.78
N ASP A 33 7.87 -2.23 -3.05
CA ASP A 33 7.49 -1.29 -4.10
C ASP A 33 6.74 -1.94 -5.27
N ILE A 34 6.32 -3.22 -5.16
CA ILE A 34 5.49 -3.83 -6.21
C ILE A 34 4.06 -3.33 -6.04
N ASP A 35 3.70 -2.37 -6.89
CA ASP A 35 2.32 -1.95 -7.06
C ASP A 35 1.53 -3.05 -7.79
N VAL A 36 0.89 -3.92 -7.00
CA VAL A 36 0.05 -5.02 -7.50
C VAL A 36 -1.06 -4.50 -8.43
N VAL A 37 -1.53 -3.26 -8.23
CA VAL A 37 -2.51 -2.64 -9.12
C VAL A 37 -1.93 -2.50 -10.51
N ARG A 38 -0.73 -1.93 -10.62
CA ARG A 38 -0.04 -1.75 -11.92
C ARG A 38 0.20 -3.06 -12.64
N VAL A 39 0.64 -4.10 -11.92
CA VAL A 39 0.86 -5.43 -12.51
C VAL A 39 -0.44 -6.00 -13.04
N TYR A 40 -1.52 -5.91 -12.27
CA TYR A 40 -2.82 -6.43 -12.69
C TYR A 40 -3.48 -5.63 -13.81
N GLU A 41 -3.31 -4.31 -13.85
CA GLU A 41 -3.73 -3.47 -14.97
C GLU A 41 -3.04 -3.90 -16.27
N GLN A 42 -1.72 -4.09 -16.22
CA GLN A 42 -0.93 -4.58 -17.36
C GLN A 42 -1.46 -5.94 -17.86
N VAL A 43 -1.72 -6.90 -16.95
CA VAL A 43 -2.24 -8.22 -17.32
C VAL A 43 -3.61 -8.13 -17.99
N VAL A 44 -4.49 -7.23 -17.53
CA VAL A 44 -5.78 -6.98 -18.18
C VAL A 44 -5.58 -6.34 -19.56
N GLN A 45 -4.64 -5.39 -19.68
CA GLN A 45 -4.33 -4.72 -20.95
C GLN A 45 -3.78 -5.70 -21.99
N GLU A 46 -3.02 -6.71 -21.56
CA GLU A 46 -2.51 -7.80 -22.40
C GLU A 46 -3.61 -8.83 -22.77
N GLY A 47 -4.84 -8.67 -22.25
CA GLY A 47 -5.99 -9.52 -22.57
C GLY A 47 -6.15 -10.73 -21.65
N TYR A 48 -5.34 -10.85 -20.61
CA TYR A 48 -5.34 -11.98 -19.66
C TYR A 48 -6.13 -11.69 -18.38
N GLY A 49 -7.14 -10.82 -18.45
CA GLY A 49 -8.00 -10.49 -17.32
C GLY A 49 -8.83 -11.69 -16.87
N THR A 50 -8.87 -11.92 -15.55
CA THR A 50 -9.66 -12.99 -14.92
C THR A 50 -10.52 -12.43 -13.80
N PRO A 51 -11.58 -13.13 -13.36
CA PRO A 51 -12.36 -12.70 -12.21
C PRO A 51 -11.51 -12.46 -10.95
N PHE A 52 -10.48 -13.28 -10.73
CA PHE A 52 -9.53 -13.08 -9.65
C PHE A 52 -8.81 -11.73 -9.75
N ILE A 53 -8.33 -11.36 -10.94
CA ILE A 53 -7.64 -10.09 -11.19
C ILE A 53 -8.60 -8.92 -11.03
N TYR A 54 -9.81 -9.00 -11.60
CA TYR A 54 -10.82 -7.95 -11.47
C TYR A 54 -11.22 -7.71 -10.01
N LYS A 55 -11.38 -8.78 -9.23
CA LYS A 55 -11.65 -8.68 -7.79
C LYS A 55 -10.54 -7.96 -7.03
N ASN A 56 -9.29 -8.29 -7.32
CA ASN A 56 -8.15 -7.64 -6.66
C ASN A 56 -8.01 -6.17 -7.05
N LEU A 57 -8.19 -5.84 -8.32
CA LEU A 57 -8.20 -4.44 -8.80
C LEU A 57 -9.32 -3.66 -8.12
N ALA A 58 -10.55 -4.18 -8.13
CA ALA A 58 -11.70 -3.54 -7.50
C ALA A 58 -11.46 -3.25 -6.01
N ASN A 59 -10.95 -4.23 -5.27
CA ASN A 59 -10.61 -4.08 -3.86
C ASN A 59 -9.48 -3.07 -3.64
N ALA A 60 -8.43 -3.09 -4.44
CA ALA A 60 -7.31 -2.17 -4.29
C ALA A 60 -7.76 -0.71 -4.47
N TYR A 61 -8.55 -0.41 -5.50
CA TYR A 61 -9.11 0.93 -5.70
C TYR A 61 -10.13 1.29 -4.63
N TYR A 62 -10.94 0.33 -4.17
CA TYR A 62 -11.89 0.54 -3.08
C TYR A 62 -11.18 0.99 -1.79
N PHE A 63 -10.10 0.30 -1.40
CA PHE A 63 -9.33 0.64 -0.20
C PHE A 63 -8.50 1.93 -0.35
N ARG A 64 -8.22 2.35 -1.58
CA ARG A 64 -7.62 3.66 -1.90
C ARG A 64 -8.64 4.80 -1.94
N ASN A 65 -9.92 4.52 -1.72
CA ASN A 65 -11.04 5.45 -1.88
C ASN A 65 -11.20 6.00 -3.32
N GLU A 66 -10.62 5.32 -4.30
CA GLU A 66 -10.72 5.64 -5.72
C GLU A 66 -11.96 4.97 -6.32
N TYR A 67 -13.13 5.34 -5.80
CA TYR A 67 -14.38 4.61 -6.03
C TYR A 67 -14.81 4.52 -7.49
N ASN A 68 -14.49 5.53 -8.32
CA ASN A 68 -14.81 5.47 -9.76
C ASN A 68 -14.05 4.34 -10.46
N GLN A 69 -12.78 4.12 -10.11
CA GLN A 69 -11.98 3.02 -10.65
C GLN A 69 -12.45 1.68 -10.08
N ALA A 70 -12.71 1.63 -8.77
CA ALA A 70 -13.25 0.44 -8.12
C ALA A 70 -14.54 -0.05 -8.80
N LEU A 71 -15.43 0.87 -9.17
CA LEU A 71 -16.69 0.55 -9.83
C LEU A 71 -16.48 -0.17 -11.16
N ILE A 72 -15.58 0.33 -12.01
CA ILE A 72 -15.27 -0.28 -13.32
C ILE A 72 -14.84 -1.74 -13.15
N TRP A 73 -13.99 -2.00 -12.15
CA TRP A 73 -13.47 -3.35 -11.91
C TRP A 73 -14.50 -4.27 -11.26
N PHE A 74 -15.38 -3.75 -10.38
CA PHE A 74 -16.50 -4.52 -9.87
C PHE A 74 -17.49 -4.89 -10.98
N GLU A 75 -17.80 -3.98 -11.90
CA GLU A 75 -18.67 -4.28 -13.06
C GLU A 75 -18.08 -5.39 -13.92
N LYS A 76 -16.78 -5.28 -14.27
CA LYS A 76 -16.08 -6.35 -14.99
C LYS A 76 -16.07 -7.69 -14.24
N LEU A 77 -15.94 -7.67 -12.92
CA LEU A 77 -16.03 -8.87 -12.10
C LEU A 77 -17.41 -9.53 -12.21
N PHE A 78 -18.48 -8.75 -12.07
CA PHE A 78 -19.86 -9.26 -12.14
C PHE A 78 -20.29 -9.67 -13.56
N GLU A 79 -19.68 -9.10 -14.59
CA GLU A 79 -19.83 -9.55 -15.97
C GLU A 79 -19.12 -10.89 -16.21
N ALA A 80 -17.93 -11.07 -15.65
CA ALA A 80 -17.10 -12.26 -15.86
C ALA A 80 -17.57 -13.47 -15.03
N GLU A 81 -18.10 -13.25 -13.83
CA GLU A 81 -18.65 -14.31 -12.98
C GLU A 81 -19.83 -13.83 -12.13
N LYS A 82 -20.74 -14.76 -11.83
CA LYS A 82 -21.75 -14.52 -10.79
C LYS A 82 -21.09 -14.66 -9.43
N ASN A 83 -20.51 -13.57 -8.94
CA ASN A 83 -19.85 -13.55 -7.65
C ASN A 83 -20.89 -13.67 -6.51
N THR A 84 -20.75 -14.67 -5.64
CA THR A 84 -21.64 -14.94 -4.50
C THR A 84 -21.09 -14.44 -3.16
N ASP A 85 -19.94 -13.75 -3.17
CA ASP A 85 -19.32 -13.24 -1.95
C ASP A 85 -20.11 -12.02 -1.43
N PRO A 86 -20.71 -12.12 -0.22
CA PRO A 86 -21.47 -11.02 0.37
C PRO A 86 -20.60 -9.77 0.56
N GLU A 87 -19.32 -9.93 0.85
CA GLU A 87 -18.41 -8.80 1.11
C GLU A 87 -18.16 -7.99 -0.17
N ILE A 88 -17.97 -8.67 -1.30
CA ILE A 88 -17.82 -8.02 -2.62
C ILE A 88 -19.09 -7.26 -2.98
N ALA A 89 -20.26 -7.86 -2.76
CA ALA A 89 -21.54 -7.17 -2.98
C ALA A 89 -21.70 -5.93 -2.09
N GLN A 90 -21.32 -6.00 -0.81
CA GLN A 90 -21.37 -4.85 0.10
C GLN A 90 -20.43 -3.73 -0.34
N ARG A 91 -19.17 -4.05 -0.67
CA ARG A 91 -18.18 -3.07 -1.14
C ARG A 91 -18.61 -2.39 -2.45
N TYR A 92 -19.23 -3.13 -3.35
CA TYR A 92 -19.83 -2.57 -4.57
C TYR A 92 -20.94 -1.55 -4.25
N GLN A 93 -21.87 -1.89 -3.35
CA GLN A 93 -22.94 -0.96 -2.93
C GLN A 93 -22.37 0.29 -2.23
N GLN A 94 -21.35 0.12 -1.40
CA GLN A 94 -20.64 1.24 -0.75
C GLN A 94 -19.96 2.15 -1.78
N THR A 95 -19.32 1.56 -2.78
CA THR A 95 -18.68 2.28 -3.91
C THR A 95 -19.71 3.14 -4.64
N LEU A 96 -20.88 2.57 -5.00
CA LEU A 96 -21.97 3.30 -5.65
C LEU A 96 -22.48 4.46 -4.79
N LYS A 97 -22.67 4.23 -3.48
CA LYS A 97 -23.11 5.26 -2.54
C LYS A 97 -22.10 6.41 -2.45
N ALA A 98 -20.81 6.10 -2.39
CA ALA A 98 -19.74 7.11 -2.32
C ALA A 98 -19.68 7.98 -3.58
N ILE A 99 -19.81 7.37 -4.77
CA ILE A 99 -19.86 8.10 -6.05
C ILE A 99 -21.07 9.03 -6.09
N LYS A 100 -22.26 8.55 -5.67
CA LYS A 100 -23.47 9.37 -5.64
C LYS A 100 -23.33 10.54 -4.67
N ALA A 101 -22.78 10.31 -3.49
CA ALA A 101 -22.53 11.36 -2.51
C ALA A 101 -21.59 12.45 -3.06
N ASN A 102 -20.51 12.05 -3.74
CA ASN A 102 -19.55 12.99 -4.35
C ASN A 102 -20.19 13.83 -5.48
N LYS A 103 -21.02 13.21 -6.33
CA LYS A 103 -21.78 13.95 -7.36
C LYS A 103 -22.73 14.99 -6.75
N ASN A 104 -23.40 14.64 -5.66
CA ASN A 104 -24.30 15.56 -4.96
C ASN A 104 -23.53 16.73 -4.34
N SER A 105 -22.37 16.50 -3.70
CA SER A 105 -21.55 17.59 -3.16
C SER A 105 -21.05 18.55 -4.24
N ALA A 106 -20.65 18.02 -5.40
CA ALA A 106 -20.22 18.86 -6.52
C ALA A 106 -21.36 19.75 -7.07
N ALA A 107 -22.61 19.30 -6.99
CA ALA A 107 -23.77 20.09 -7.38
C ALA A 107 -24.08 21.22 -6.38
N VAL A 108 -23.88 20.98 -5.07
CA VAL A 108 -24.15 21.96 -3.99
C VAL A 108 -23.08 23.07 -3.92
N VAL A 109 -21.87 22.86 -4.47
CA VAL A 109 -20.80 23.87 -4.46
C VAL A 109 -20.90 24.84 -5.66
N LYS A 110 -21.76 24.56 -6.65
CA LYS A 110 -21.91 25.40 -7.87
C LYS A 110 -22.93 26.54 -7.74
N ILE A 111 -23.19 27.05 -6.54
CA ILE A 111 -24.14 28.15 -6.28
C ILE A 111 -23.39 29.47 -6.09
#